data_AF-A0A830H2D1-F1
#
_entry.id   AF-A0A830H2D1-F1
#
_cell.length_a   1.000
_cell.length_b   1.000
_cell.length_c   1.000
_cell.angle_alpha   90.00
_cell.angle_beta   90.00
_cell.angle_gamma   90.00
#
_symmetry.space_group_name_H-M   'P 1'
#
loop_
_entity.id
_entity.type
_entity.pdbx_description
1 polymer ?
#
loop_
_entity_poly.entity_id
_entity_poly.type
_entity_poly.pdbx_seq_one_letter_code
_entity_poly.pdbx_strand_id
1 'polypeptide(L)'
;MARKFIIDCDTAEDDITSFLLLLRYGAEVVGLTVVEGNISFHQEINNALWAVEFAGVDTPVFVGTERPLIKSFVTVEDVHGKGGIGQERLAPSKAKPSPKHAVDAMIELSERYAGELEVMAISPLTNLAMAILKDKRLVERLKAIYIMGGTIYGRGNITPVAEYNFWVDPDAAKVVLNSGAKLIMLPWEVAVSNAIDESTWARIQSMNTRMARYYVESYKHYREFATKRQGMRGHPHPDVLTTAVAIDRSVATDVRRERVDVENCDCLTRGATVIDYSSPGHVRGYFMGEVKQIGGEVEVVYSVDYERFVEMLMGLLKWR
;
A
#
# COMPACT_ATOMS: atom_id res chain seq x y z
N MET A 1 17.31 -17.68 -2.24
CA MET A 1 17.74 -16.45 -1.53
C MET A 1 16.50 -15.76 -0.98
N ALA A 2 16.63 -14.97 0.08
CA ALA A 2 15.51 -14.16 0.59
C ALA A 2 15.11 -13.11 -0.45
N ARG A 3 13.80 -12.87 -0.61
CA ARG A 3 13.29 -11.83 -1.53
C ARG A 3 13.58 -10.45 -0.95
N LYS A 4 13.97 -9.50 -1.81
CA LYS A 4 14.35 -8.14 -1.42
C LYS A 4 13.20 -7.18 -1.66
N PHE A 5 12.82 -6.43 -0.63
CA PHE A 5 11.72 -5.47 -0.70
C PHE A 5 12.14 -4.07 -0.28
N ILE A 6 11.65 -3.06 -0.99
CA ILE A 6 11.41 -1.73 -0.43
C ILE A 6 9.92 -1.63 -0.11
N ILE A 7 9.58 -0.98 0.99
CA ILE A 7 8.21 -0.58 1.29
C ILE A 7 8.15 0.94 1.25
N ASP A 8 7.24 1.48 0.45
CA ASP A 8 6.86 2.89 0.46
C ASP A 8 5.57 3.01 1.26
N CYS A 9 5.59 3.83 2.32
CA CYS A 9 4.53 3.90 3.33
C CYS A 9 4.25 5.32 3.83
N ASP A 10 2.98 5.62 4.09
CA ASP A 10 2.46 6.81 4.79
C ASP A 10 2.04 6.42 6.21
N THR A 11 3.07 6.02 6.95
CA THR A 11 3.04 5.05 8.04
C THR A 11 1.93 5.19 9.11
N ALA A 12 0.89 4.36 8.97
CA ALA A 12 -0.15 4.04 9.94
C ALA A 12 -0.07 2.57 10.44
N GLU A 13 -1.13 2.05 11.07
CA GLU A 13 -1.13 0.72 11.70
C GLU A 13 -0.95 -0.45 10.74
N ASP A 14 -1.50 -0.35 9.53
CA ASP A 14 -1.44 -1.37 8.48
C ASP A 14 -0.12 -1.36 7.71
N ASP A 15 0.53 -0.22 7.53
CA ASP A 15 1.91 -0.14 7.04
C ASP A 15 2.88 -0.87 7.97
N ILE A 16 2.81 -0.60 9.28
CA ILE A 16 3.69 -1.24 10.26
C ILE A 16 3.42 -2.75 10.28
N THR A 17 2.15 -3.15 10.23
CA THR A 17 1.78 -4.57 10.21
C THR A 17 2.29 -5.25 8.93
N SER A 18 2.25 -4.57 7.78
CA SER A 18 2.80 -5.03 6.50
C SER A 18 4.30 -5.25 6.56
N PHE A 19 5.05 -4.28 7.10
CA PHE A 19 6.48 -4.43 7.34
C PHE A 19 6.80 -5.65 8.21
N LEU A 20 6.10 -5.80 9.33
CA LEU A 20 6.30 -6.93 10.24
C LEU A 20 5.91 -8.27 9.60
N LEU A 21 4.88 -8.29 8.74
CA LEU A 21 4.47 -9.49 8.00
C LEU A 21 5.56 -9.95 7.03
N LEU A 22 6.19 -9.03 6.28
CA LEU A 22 7.32 -9.37 5.41
C LEU A 22 8.46 -10.02 6.18
N LEU A 23 8.88 -9.40 7.29
CA LEU A 23 9.94 -9.95 8.14
C LEU A 23 9.58 -11.33 8.69
N ARG A 24 8.33 -11.49 9.15
CA ARG A 24 7.84 -12.77 9.68
C ARG A 24 7.96 -13.90 8.67
N TYR A 25 7.72 -13.62 7.40
CA TYR A 25 7.71 -14.60 6.31
C TYR A 25 9.02 -14.63 5.50
N GLY A 26 10.12 -14.13 6.09
CA GLY A 26 11.48 -14.35 5.59
C GLY A 26 11.88 -13.45 4.42
N ALA A 27 11.15 -12.37 4.17
CA ALA A 27 11.58 -11.32 3.26
C ALA A 27 12.65 -10.44 3.93
N GLU A 28 13.53 -9.88 3.11
CA GLU A 28 14.50 -8.87 3.54
C GLU A 28 14.03 -7.50 3.07
N VAL A 29 13.68 -6.65 4.03
CA VAL A 29 13.30 -5.26 3.74
C VAL A 29 14.56 -4.41 3.73
N VAL A 30 15.00 -4.04 2.53
CA VAL A 30 16.26 -3.30 2.28
C VAL A 30 16.09 -1.78 2.42
N GLY A 31 14.85 -1.30 2.55
CA GLY A 31 14.54 0.09 2.86
C GLY A 31 13.05 0.29 3.16
N LEU A 32 12.77 1.20 4.09
CA LEU A 32 11.45 1.82 4.26
C LEU A 32 11.54 3.24 3.73
N THR A 33 10.66 3.63 2.81
CA THR A 33 10.55 4.98 2.30
C THR A 33 9.26 5.61 2.80
N VAL A 34 9.34 6.85 3.29
CA VAL A 34 8.18 7.56 3.83
C VAL A 34 7.68 8.56 2.81
N VAL A 35 6.37 8.58 2.57
CA VAL A 35 5.67 9.49 1.66
C VAL A 35 4.48 10.11 2.38
N GLU A 36 3.95 11.22 1.87
CA GLU A 36 2.76 11.84 2.43
C GLU A 36 1.53 10.95 2.35
N GLY A 37 0.65 11.01 3.35
CA GLY A 37 -0.67 10.41 3.24
C GLY A 37 -1.46 10.42 4.53
N ASN A 38 -1.60 9.29 5.21
CA ASN A 38 -2.56 9.05 6.28
C ASN A 38 -2.57 10.10 7.39
N ILE A 39 -1.40 10.56 7.85
CA ILE A 39 -1.28 11.43 9.04
C ILE A 39 -0.25 12.54 8.82
N SER A 40 0.06 13.31 9.86
CA SER A 40 1.18 14.25 9.80
C SER A 40 2.48 13.57 9.39
N PHE A 41 3.14 14.09 8.35
CA PHE A 41 4.40 13.56 7.79
C PHE A 41 5.49 13.29 8.84
N HIS A 42 5.65 14.18 9.82
CA HIS A 42 6.62 13.96 10.90
C HIS A 42 6.27 12.77 11.80
N GLN A 43 4.99 12.48 11.98
CA GLN A 43 4.53 11.31 12.72
C GLN A 43 4.73 10.02 11.91
N GLU A 44 4.52 10.05 10.59
CA GLU A 44 4.80 8.91 9.69
C GLU A 44 6.28 8.50 9.77
N ILE A 45 7.19 9.47 9.73
CA ILE A 45 8.64 9.22 9.90
C ILE A 45 8.92 8.56 11.25
N ASN A 46 8.33 9.07 12.33
CA ASN A 46 8.51 8.51 13.66
C ASN A 46 7.97 7.07 13.76
N ASN A 47 6.82 6.81 13.15
CA ASN A 47 6.19 5.49 13.14
C ASN A 47 7.05 4.48 12.38
N ALA A 48 7.62 4.84 11.22
CA ALA A 48 8.52 3.98 10.46
C ALA A 48 9.80 3.64 11.25
N LEU A 49 10.40 4.63 11.90
CA LEU A 49 11.58 4.43 12.75
C LEU A 49 11.27 3.52 13.96
N TRP A 50 10.13 3.76 14.61
CA TRP A 50 9.67 2.92 15.71
C TRP A 50 9.42 1.48 15.25
N ALA A 51 8.85 1.27 14.06
CA ALA A 51 8.60 -0.08 13.52
C ALA A 51 9.91 -0.87 13.37
N VAL A 52 10.97 -0.23 12.86
CA VAL A 52 12.31 -0.82 12.74
C VAL A 52 12.89 -1.18 14.10
N GLU A 53 12.81 -0.27 15.08
CA GLU A 53 13.26 -0.53 16.46
C GLU A 53 12.47 -1.66 17.12
N PHE A 54 11.14 -1.67 16.94
CA PHE A 54 10.25 -2.67 17.48
C PHE A 54 10.51 -4.06 16.91
N ALA A 55 10.79 -4.12 15.61
CA ALA A 55 11.24 -5.33 14.92
C ALA A 55 12.65 -5.77 15.34
N GLY A 56 13.49 -4.85 15.81
CA GLY A 56 14.88 -5.14 16.19
C GLY A 56 15.72 -5.51 14.98
N VAL A 57 15.54 -4.77 13.88
CA VAL A 57 16.28 -4.93 12.61
C VAL A 57 16.94 -3.61 12.23
N ASP A 58 17.88 -3.63 11.29
CA ASP A 58 18.64 -2.44 10.86
C ASP A 58 18.17 -1.89 9.49
N THR A 59 16.89 -2.10 9.15
CA THR A 59 16.32 -1.60 7.89
C THR A 59 16.39 -0.06 7.86
N PRO A 60 17.04 0.55 6.85
CA PRO A 60 17.14 2.00 6.77
C PRO A 60 15.79 2.63 6.43
N VAL A 61 15.45 3.71 7.14
CA VAL A 61 14.29 4.56 6.85
C VAL A 61 14.75 5.78 6.06
N PHE A 62 14.16 6.02 4.90
CA PHE A 62 14.47 7.15 4.03
C PHE A 62 13.26 8.10 3.96
N VAL A 63 13.49 9.38 4.22
CA VAL A 63 12.43 10.39 4.15
C VAL A 63 12.24 10.81 2.69
N GLY A 64 11.00 10.78 2.22
CA GLY A 64 10.61 11.15 0.86
C GLY A 64 9.85 12.46 0.80
N THR A 65 8.81 12.50 -0.03
CA THR A 65 7.98 13.69 -0.23
C THR A 65 6.95 13.88 0.86
N GLU A 66 6.72 15.14 1.23
CA GLU A 66 5.67 15.56 2.16
C GLU A 66 4.42 16.11 1.44
N ARG A 67 4.37 16.00 0.11
CA ARG A 67 3.26 16.51 -0.72
C ARG A 67 3.20 15.78 -2.07
N PRO A 68 2.00 15.72 -2.69
CA PRO A 68 1.82 15.25 -4.06
C PRO A 68 2.62 16.09 -5.07
N LEU A 69 2.83 15.53 -6.25
CA LEU A 69 3.48 16.17 -7.39
C LEU A 69 2.84 17.53 -7.72
N ILE A 70 1.51 17.56 -7.81
CA ILE A 70 0.75 18.72 -8.30
C ILE A 70 -0.34 19.16 -7.32
N LYS A 71 -1.11 18.22 -6.77
CA LYS A 71 -2.37 18.52 -6.07
C LYS A 71 -2.17 18.84 -4.60
N SER A 72 -3.16 19.52 -4.02
CA SER A 72 -3.36 19.49 -2.57
C SER A 72 -4.05 18.19 -2.15
N PHE A 73 -3.86 17.78 -0.91
CA PHE A 73 -4.52 16.64 -0.29
C PHE A 73 -4.84 16.96 1.17
N VAL A 74 -5.56 16.06 1.84
CA VAL A 74 -5.84 16.12 3.27
C VAL A 74 -5.45 14.81 3.91
N THR A 75 -4.86 14.87 5.10
CA THR A 75 -4.59 13.71 5.94
C THR A 75 -5.89 13.18 6.55
N VAL A 76 -5.90 11.92 6.95
CA VAL A 76 -7.07 11.20 7.49
C VAL A 76 -6.84 10.71 8.92
N GLU A 77 -6.37 11.61 9.80
CA GLU A 77 -6.20 11.32 11.24
C GLU A 77 -7.51 10.93 11.94
N ASP A 78 -8.68 11.23 11.36
CA ASP A 78 -9.96 10.72 11.85
C ASP A 78 -10.10 9.19 11.66
N VAL A 79 -9.45 8.64 10.63
CA VAL A 79 -9.46 7.22 10.26
C VAL A 79 -8.45 6.44 11.12
N HIS A 80 -7.20 6.90 11.19
CA HIS A 80 -6.09 6.19 11.83
C HIS A 80 -5.74 6.71 13.23
N GLY A 81 -6.34 7.83 13.65
CA GLY A 81 -6.00 8.54 14.87
C GLY A 81 -4.79 9.46 14.71
N LYS A 82 -4.59 10.39 15.65
CA LYS A 82 -3.50 11.39 15.60
C LYS A 82 -2.09 10.80 15.61
N GLY A 83 -1.94 9.55 16.02
CA GLY A 83 -0.67 8.84 16.00
C GLY A 83 -0.51 7.91 14.81
N GLY A 84 -1.54 7.72 13.97
CA GLY A 84 -1.57 6.69 12.93
C GLY A 84 -1.61 5.26 13.46
N ILE A 85 -1.83 5.08 14.76
CA ILE A 85 -2.01 3.77 15.41
C ILE A 85 -3.04 3.91 16.54
N GLY A 86 -4.05 4.75 16.29
CA GLY A 86 -4.95 5.31 17.29
C GLY A 86 -4.56 6.71 17.78
N GLN A 87 -5.21 7.13 18.87
CA GLN A 87 -5.10 8.51 19.39
C GLN A 87 -3.75 8.81 20.04
N GLU A 88 -3.10 7.78 20.58
CA GLU A 88 -1.81 7.92 21.22
C GLU A 88 -0.70 7.99 20.17
N ARG A 89 0.29 8.83 20.43
CA ARG A 89 1.50 8.89 19.62
C ARG A 89 2.53 7.95 20.22
N LEU A 90 3.19 7.17 19.37
CA LEU A 90 4.38 6.43 19.78
C LEU A 90 5.41 7.39 20.35
N ALA A 91 6.11 6.95 21.40
CA ALA A 91 7.24 7.70 21.90
C ALA A 91 8.25 7.96 20.77
N PRO A 92 8.93 9.11 20.75
CA PRO A 92 9.95 9.40 19.76
C PRO A 92 10.97 8.26 19.66
N SER A 93 11.15 7.73 18.46
CA SER A 93 12.15 6.69 18.19
C SER A 93 13.57 7.23 18.45
N LYS A 94 14.48 6.38 18.92
CA LYS A 94 15.90 6.75 19.08
C LYS A 94 16.67 6.57 17.78
N ALA A 95 16.16 5.74 16.87
CA ALA A 95 16.65 5.60 15.52
C ALA A 95 16.55 6.93 14.78
N LYS A 96 17.43 7.10 13.78
CA LYS A 96 17.47 8.27 12.92
C LYS A 96 17.20 7.84 11.49
N PRO A 97 16.47 8.65 10.71
CA PRO A 97 16.35 8.38 9.30
C PRO A 97 17.71 8.52 8.63
N SER A 98 17.87 7.81 7.53
CA SER A 98 18.98 7.98 6.61
C SER A 98 19.02 9.43 6.09
N PRO A 99 20.21 10.03 5.89
CA PRO A 99 20.32 11.37 5.29
C PRO A 99 19.99 11.38 3.78
N LYS A 100 19.82 10.21 3.16
CA LYS A 100 19.48 10.09 1.74
C LYS A 100 17.96 10.20 1.54
N HIS A 101 17.54 10.95 0.52
CA HIS A 101 16.14 11.08 0.15
C HIS A 101 15.58 9.75 -0.41
N ALA A 102 14.32 9.44 -0.13
CA ALA A 102 13.65 8.19 -0.55
C ALA A 102 13.80 7.91 -2.05
N VAL A 103 13.55 8.91 -2.91
CA VAL A 103 13.70 8.81 -4.38
C VAL A 103 15.10 8.35 -4.79
N ASP A 104 16.15 8.91 -4.17
CA ASP A 104 17.54 8.54 -4.48
C ASP A 104 17.88 7.15 -3.93
N ALA A 105 17.31 6.79 -2.78
CA ALA A 105 17.44 5.47 -2.20
C ALA A 105 16.79 4.40 -3.08
N MET A 106 15.58 4.63 -3.59
CA MET A 106 14.90 3.72 -4.51
C MET A 106 15.73 3.46 -5.77
N ILE A 107 16.32 4.51 -6.36
CA ILE A 107 17.19 4.37 -7.53
C ILE A 107 18.43 3.55 -7.19
N GLU A 108 19.18 3.90 -6.14
CA GLU A 108 20.39 3.17 -5.73
C GLU A 108 20.09 1.70 -5.40
N LEU A 109 19.01 1.44 -4.68
CA LEU A 109 18.63 0.08 -4.30
C LEU A 109 18.18 -0.73 -5.53
N SER A 110 17.51 -0.09 -6.51
CA SER A 110 17.16 -0.75 -7.78
C SER A 110 18.40 -1.15 -8.59
N GLU A 111 19.48 -0.38 -8.52
CA GLU A 111 20.76 -0.73 -9.16
C GLU A 111 21.45 -1.87 -8.41
N ARG A 112 21.47 -1.80 -7.08
CA ARG A 112 22.11 -2.80 -6.21
C ARG A 112 21.45 -4.18 -6.32
N TYR A 113 20.13 -4.21 -6.45
CA TYR A 113 19.32 -5.43 -6.47
C TYR A 113 18.59 -5.60 -7.81
N ALA A 114 19.23 -5.22 -8.91
CA ALA A 114 18.63 -5.25 -10.24
C ALA A 114 18.12 -6.66 -10.61
N GLY A 115 16.86 -6.73 -11.05
CA GLY A 115 16.15 -7.97 -11.37
C GLY A 115 15.60 -8.72 -10.16
N GLU A 116 15.93 -8.32 -8.93
CA GLU A 116 15.50 -8.97 -7.70
C GLU A 116 14.61 -8.09 -6.82
N LEU A 117 14.75 -6.77 -6.90
CA LEU A 117 14.06 -5.82 -6.04
C LEU A 117 12.56 -5.77 -6.32
N GLU A 118 11.76 -5.96 -5.28
CA GLU A 118 10.32 -5.81 -5.31
C GLU A 118 9.92 -4.56 -4.51
N VAL A 119 8.90 -3.83 -4.98
CA VAL A 119 8.40 -2.63 -4.31
C VAL A 119 7.00 -2.91 -3.76
N MET A 120 6.82 -2.75 -2.47
CA MET A 120 5.50 -2.62 -1.85
C MET A 120 5.13 -1.14 -1.83
N ALA A 121 4.29 -0.72 -2.76
CA ALA A 121 3.75 0.63 -2.84
C ALA A 121 2.35 0.63 -2.21
N ILE A 122 2.32 0.77 -0.89
CA ILE A 122 1.11 0.67 -0.07
C ILE A 122 0.58 2.04 0.38
N SER A 123 1.07 3.10 -0.26
CA SER A 123 0.83 4.51 0.05
C SER A 123 0.66 5.32 -1.24
N PRO A 124 0.43 6.65 -1.17
CA PRO A 124 0.47 7.51 -2.34
C PRO A 124 1.77 7.34 -3.15
N LEU A 125 1.64 7.27 -4.48
CA LEU A 125 2.70 6.77 -5.36
C LEU A 125 3.81 7.80 -5.68
N THR A 126 3.90 8.88 -4.92
CA THR A 126 4.67 10.09 -5.23
C THR A 126 6.17 9.82 -5.30
N ASN A 127 6.74 9.16 -4.29
CA ASN A 127 8.16 8.78 -4.28
C ASN A 127 8.52 7.89 -5.49
N LEU A 128 7.72 6.86 -5.74
CA LEU A 128 7.94 5.91 -6.83
C LEU A 128 7.82 6.60 -8.20
N ALA A 129 6.81 7.45 -8.41
CA ALA A 129 6.66 8.21 -9.64
C ALA A 129 7.85 9.15 -9.87
N MET A 130 8.31 9.85 -8.83
CA MET A 130 9.51 10.70 -8.92
C MET A 130 10.77 9.89 -9.25
N ALA A 131 10.92 8.69 -8.68
CA ALA A 131 12.04 7.81 -8.98
C ALA A 131 12.03 7.34 -10.45
N ILE A 132 10.85 6.97 -10.98
CA ILE A 132 10.66 6.60 -12.39
C ILE A 132 10.93 7.78 -13.32
N LEU A 133 10.46 8.98 -12.96
CA LEU A 133 10.68 10.20 -13.76
C LEU A 133 12.17 10.61 -13.78
N LYS A 134 12.87 10.42 -12.66
CA LYS A 134 14.30 10.73 -12.53
C LYS A 134 15.19 9.70 -13.23
N ASP A 135 14.85 8.41 -13.13
CA ASP A 135 15.52 7.34 -13.87
C ASP A 135 14.50 6.39 -14.49
N LYS A 136 14.24 6.56 -15.79
CA LYS A 136 13.30 5.73 -16.55
C LYS A 136 13.70 4.25 -16.59
N ARG A 137 14.98 3.91 -16.41
CA ARG A 137 15.44 2.52 -16.42
C ARG A 137 15.20 1.82 -15.09
N LEU A 138 14.76 2.53 -14.05
CA LEU A 138 14.38 1.94 -12.78
C LEU A 138 13.37 0.81 -12.97
N VAL A 139 12.38 0.99 -13.84
CA VAL A 139 11.34 -0.03 -14.09
C VAL A 139 11.90 -1.32 -14.68
N GLU A 140 13.00 -1.25 -15.45
CA GLU A 140 13.68 -2.42 -16.02
C GLU A 140 14.42 -3.23 -14.95
N ARG A 141 14.79 -2.57 -13.84
CA ARG A 141 15.54 -3.17 -12.73
C ARG A 141 14.65 -3.73 -11.64
N LEU A 142 13.39 -3.29 -11.55
CA LEU A 142 12.44 -3.82 -10.60
C LEU A 142 11.87 -5.16 -11.07
N LYS A 143 11.79 -6.12 -10.16
CA LYS A 143 11.17 -7.42 -10.41
C LYS A 143 9.65 -7.34 -10.46
N ALA A 144 9.05 -6.56 -9.55
CA ALA A 144 7.61 -6.33 -9.47
C ALA A 144 7.31 -5.12 -8.58
N ILE A 145 6.16 -4.48 -8.83
CA ILE A 145 5.58 -3.44 -7.98
C ILE A 145 4.20 -3.93 -7.54
N TYR A 146 4.00 -4.07 -6.23
CA TYR A 146 2.74 -4.39 -5.60
C TYR A 146 2.10 -3.10 -5.10
N ILE A 147 0.96 -2.75 -5.66
CA ILE A 147 0.24 -1.51 -5.39
C ILE A 147 -0.98 -1.84 -4.54
N MET A 148 -1.08 -1.23 -3.36
CA MET A 148 -2.37 -1.08 -2.70
C MET A 148 -2.97 0.23 -3.19
N GLY A 149 -4.08 0.15 -3.91
CA GLY A 149 -4.75 1.36 -4.34
C GLY A 149 -5.78 1.15 -5.44
N GLY A 150 -6.56 2.20 -5.66
CA GLY A 150 -7.61 2.22 -6.67
C GLY A 150 -8.84 1.36 -6.32
N THR A 151 -9.78 1.34 -7.26
CA THR A 151 -11.06 0.62 -7.15
C THR A 151 -11.33 -0.18 -8.43
N ILE A 152 -12.15 -1.22 -8.30
CA ILE A 152 -12.70 -1.99 -9.42
C ILE A 152 -14.02 -1.34 -9.85
N TYR A 153 -15.00 -1.21 -8.95
CA TYR A 153 -16.36 -0.80 -9.28
C TYR A 153 -16.66 0.67 -8.95
N GLY A 154 -15.62 1.49 -8.79
CA GLY A 154 -15.77 2.91 -8.46
C GLY A 154 -16.40 3.13 -7.10
N ARG A 155 -16.06 2.30 -6.10
CA ARG A 155 -16.50 2.46 -4.71
C ARG A 155 -15.31 2.84 -3.84
N GLY A 156 -15.12 4.14 -3.69
CA GLY A 156 -13.99 4.73 -2.97
C GLY A 156 -14.15 4.74 -1.45
N ASN A 157 -13.11 5.20 -0.76
CA ASN A 157 -13.07 5.41 0.69
C ASN A 157 -12.93 6.89 1.10
N ILE A 158 -12.22 7.69 0.30
CA ILE A 158 -12.06 9.14 0.52
C ILE A 158 -13.11 9.97 -0.22
N THR A 159 -13.49 9.52 -1.42
CA THR A 159 -14.63 10.05 -2.18
C THR A 159 -15.51 8.88 -2.60
N PRO A 160 -16.74 9.12 -3.11
CA PRO A 160 -17.60 8.02 -3.56
C PRO A 160 -16.94 7.09 -4.59
N VAL A 161 -16.00 7.61 -5.40
CA VAL A 161 -15.43 6.89 -6.56
C VAL A 161 -13.92 6.65 -6.49
N ALA A 162 -13.21 7.29 -5.56
CA ALA A 162 -11.75 7.20 -5.48
C ALA A 162 -11.27 6.58 -4.17
N GLU A 163 -10.26 5.74 -4.31
CA GLU A 163 -9.45 5.23 -3.21
C GLU A 163 -8.40 6.29 -2.82
N TYR A 164 -8.06 6.35 -1.53
CA TYR A 164 -7.22 7.35 -0.89
C TYR A 164 -5.85 7.53 -1.55
N ASN A 165 -5.04 6.46 -1.69
CA ASN A 165 -3.69 6.54 -2.24
C ASN A 165 -3.68 7.13 -3.65
N PHE A 166 -4.62 6.72 -4.49
CA PHE A 166 -4.78 7.26 -5.85
C PHE A 166 -5.35 8.68 -5.87
N TRP A 167 -6.19 9.04 -4.89
CA TRP A 167 -6.76 10.38 -4.79
C TRP A 167 -5.75 11.42 -4.29
N VAL A 168 -4.85 11.04 -3.37
CA VAL A 168 -3.80 11.92 -2.83
C VAL A 168 -2.92 12.41 -3.98
N ASP A 169 -2.35 11.49 -4.76
CA ASP A 169 -1.56 11.84 -5.94
C ASP A 169 -1.95 11.05 -7.20
N PRO A 170 -3.01 11.47 -7.90
CA PRO A 170 -3.44 10.81 -9.12
C PRO A 170 -2.46 11.05 -10.28
N ASP A 171 -1.62 12.08 -10.21
CA ASP A 171 -0.61 12.38 -11.21
C ASP A 171 0.55 11.37 -11.09
N ALA A 172 0.98 11.08 -9.85
CA ALA A 172 1.94 10.02 -9.57
C ALA A 172 1.39 8.64 -9.93
N ALA A 173 0.14 8.34 -9.55
CA ALA A 173 -0.51 7.09 -9.93
C ALA A 173 -0.55 6.91 -11.45
N LYS A 174 -0.85 7.98 -12.21
CA LYS A 174 -0.83 7.95 -13.67
C LYS A 174 0.55 7.62 -14.24
N VAL A 175 1.62 8.18 -13.66
CA VAL A 175 3.00 7.88 -14.05
C VAL A 175 3.33 6.41 -13.81
N VAL A 176 3.03 5.89 -12.61
CA VAL A 176 3.35 4.50 -12.23
C VAL A 176 2.56 3.50 -13.08
N LEU A 177 1.25 3.70 -13.24
CA LEU A 177 0.40 2.81 -14.04
C LEU A 177 0.87 2.72 -15.50
N ASN A 178 1.35 3.82 -16.07
CA ASN A 178 1.84 3.87 -17.46
C ASN A 178 3.36 3.66 -17.59
N SER A 179 4.03 3.17 -16.55
CA SER A 179 5.50 3.06 -16.50
C SER A 179 6.09 1.90 -17.30
N GLY A 180 5.27 0.89 -17.62
CA GLY A 180 5.73 -0.36 -18.25
C GLY A 180 6.36 -1.36 -17.27
N ALA A 181 6.37 -1.07 -15.96
CA ALA A 181 6.79 -2.02 -14.94
C ALA A 181 5.83 -3.22 -14.84
N LYS A 182 6.26 -4.31 -14.20
CA LYS A 182 5.36 -5.40 -13.80
C LYS A 182 4.54 -4.97 -12.59
N LEU A 183 3.28 -4.60 -12.82
CA LEU A 183 2.36 -4.09 -11.80
C LEU A 183 1.37 -5.15 -11.33
N ILE A 184 1.21 -5.28 -10.02
CA ILE A 184 0.17 -6.06 -9.35
C ILE A 184 -0.61 -5.11 -8.46
N MET A 185 -1.90 -4.95 -8.68
CA MET A 185 -2.73 -4.02 -7.92
C MET A 185 -3.74 -4.78 -7.08
N LEU A 186 -3.81 -4.45 -5.79
CA LEU A 186 -4.87 -4.84 -4.87
C LEU A 186 -5.81 -3.65 -4.64
N PRO A 187 -7.02 -3.67 -5.21
CA PRO A 187 -7.98 -2.58 -5.05
C PRO A 187 -8.62 -2.58 -3.67
N TRP A 188 -9.00 -1.40 -3.19
CA TRP A 188 -9.67 -1.19 -1.90
C TRP A 188 -10.85 -2.14 -1.65
N GLU A 189 -11.68 -2.36 -2.66
CA GLU A 189 -12.90 -3.18 -2.52
C GLU A 189 -12.62 -4.64 -2.18
N VAL A 190 -11.46 -5.16 -2.59
CA VAL A 190 -11.01 -6.51 -2.21
C VAL A 190 -10.68 -6.55 -0.73
N ALA A 191 -9.99 -5.53 -0.20
CA ALA A 191 -9.69 -5.42 1.21
C ALA A 191 -10.97 -5.30 2.07
N VAL A 192 -11.95 -4.50 1.63
CA VAL A 192 -13.25 -4.35 2.32
C VAL A 192 -14.01 -5.68 2.37
N SER A 193 -14.01 -6.43 1.27
CA SER A 193 -14.70 -7.73 1.20
C SER A 193 -14.07 -8.80 2.09
N ASN A 194 -12.86 -8.55 2.59
CA ASN A 194 -12.05 -9.46 3.40
C ASN A 194 -11.69 -8.83 4.77
N ALA A 195 -12.59 -7.99 5.30
CA ALA A 195 -12.41 -7.34 6.59
C ALA A 195 -12.34 -8.36 7.75
N ILE A 196 -11.54 -8.04 8.76
CA ILE A 196 -11.46 -8.80 10.01
C ILE A 196 -12.75 -8.58 10.80
N ASP A 197 -13.59 -9.61 10.76
CA ASP A 197 -14.91 -9.64 11.39
C ASP A 197 -14.84 -9.71 12.92
N GLU A 198 -15.99 -9.79 13.58
CA GLU A 198 -16.06 -9.90 15.05
C GLU A 198 -15.48 -11.22 15.57
N SER A 199 -15.71 -12.33 14.87
CA SER A 199 -15.23 -13.64 15.31
C SER A 199 -13.70 -13.71 15.30
N THR A 200 -13.08 -13.21 14.23
CA THR A 200 -11.63 -13.15 14.08
C THR A 200 -11.01 -12.14 15.05
N TRP A 201 -11.64 -10.98 15.24
CA TRP A 201 -11.21 -9.99 16.21
C TRP A 201 -11.19 -10.53 17.65
N ALA A 202 -12.29 -11.17 18.09
CA ALA A 202 -12.37 -11.76 19.42
C ALA A 202 -11.29 -12.85 19.64
N ARG A 203 -11.02 -13.64 18.59
CA ARG A 203 -9.92 -14.61 18.60
C ARG A 203 -8.56 -13.93 18.79
N ILE A 204 -8.30 -12.82 18.10
CA ILE A 204 -7.05 -12.04 18.26
C ILE A 204 -6.95 -11.47 19.68
N GLN A 205 -8.03 -10.90 20.23
CA GLN A 205 -8.04 -10.36 21.59
C GLN A 205 -7.75 -11.41 22.66
N SER A 206 -8.12 -12.67 22.43
CA SER A 206 -7.83 -13.77 23.34
C SER A 206 -6.35 -14.22 23.35
N MET A 207 -5.54 -13.73 22.42
CA MET A 207 -4.13 -14.10 22.31
C MET A 207 -3.27 -13.35 23.33
N ASN A 208 -2.46 -14.09 24.09
CA ASN A 208 -1.57 -13.50 25.10
C ASN A 208 -0.13 -13.24 24.60
N THR A 209 0.02 -12.78 23.35
CA THR A 209 1.34 -12.49 22.75
C THR A 209 1.62 -10.99 22.71
N ARG A 210 2.89 -10.60 22.58
CA ARG A 210 3.25 -9.18 22.46
C ARG A 210 2.68 -8.60 21.16
N MET A 211 2.75 -9.35 20.07
CA MET A 211 2.21 -8.93 18.77
C MET A 211 0.69 -8.75 18.77
N ALA A 212 -0.07 -9.67 19.39
CA ALA A 212 -1.52 -9.54 19.43
C ALA A 212 -1.96 -8.32 20.26
N ARG A 213 -1.30 -8.06 21.39
CA ARG A 213 -1.58 -6.85 22.20
C ARG A 213 -1.29 -5.57 21.41
N TYR A 214 -0.14 -5.49 20.74
CA TYR A 214 0.18 -4.36 19.86
C TYR A 214 -0.87 -4.16 18.78
N TYR A 215 -1.21 -5.25 18.06
CA TYR A 215 -2.21 -5.21 16.99
C TYR A 215 -3.56 -4.69 17.50
N VAL A 216 -4.09 -5.25 18.59
CA VAL A 216 -5.38 -4.80 19.16
C VAL A 216 -5.34 -3.32 19.53
N GLU A 217 -4.26 -2.86 20.17
CA GLU A 217 -4.13 -1.45 20.56
C GLU A 217 -4.03 -0.50 19.36
N SER A 218 -3.30 -0.89 18.32
CA SER A 218 -3.12 -0.07 17.11
C SER A 218 -4.38 0.01 16.24
N TYR A 219 -5.13 -1.08 16.11
CA TYR A 219 -6.30 -1.14 15.24
C TYR A 219 -7.63 -0.76 15.92
N LYS A 220 -7.69 -0.61 17.24
CA LYS A 220 -8.97 -0.35 17.94
C LYS A 220 -9.68 0.91 17.44
N HIS A 221 -8.92 1.98 17.16
CA HIS A 221 -9.46 3.24 16.65
C HIS A 221 -9.99 3.08 15.23
N TYR A 222 -9.19 2.47 14.34
CA TYR A 222 -9.61 2.21 12.97
C TYR A 222 -10.82 1.28 12.90
N ARG A 223 -10.87 0.23 13.72
CA ARG A 223 -12.03 -0.65 13.85
C ARG A 223 -13.28 0.11 14.28
N GLU A 224 -13.16 0.99 15.26
CA GLU A 224 -14.28 1.82 15.70
C GLU A 224 -14.76 2.75 14.57
N PHE A 225 -13.85 3.39 13.84
CA PHE A 225 -14.17 4.24 12.70
C PHE A 225 -14.88 3.44 11.59
N ALA A 226 -14.28 2.34 11.13
CA ALA A 226 -14.81 1.50 10.05
C ALA A 226 -16.23 0.99 10.38
N THR A 227 -16.45 0.53 11.61
CA THR A 227 -17.76 0.01 12.04
C THR A 227 -18.79 1.11 12.28
N LYS A 228 -18.45 2.19 13.00
CA LYS A 228 -19.42 3.22 13.42
C LYS A 228 -19.64 4.33 12.39
N ARG A 229 -18.63 4.67 11.59
CA ARG A 229 -18.69 5.77 10.61
C ARG A 229 -18.94 5.27 9.19
N GLN A 230 -18.30 4.17 8.80
CA GLN A 230 -18.43 3.61 7.45
C GLN A 230 -19.42 2.42 7.36
N GLY A 231 -19.96 1.96 8.49
CA GLY A 231 -20.96 0.88 8.52
C GLY A 231 -20.40 -0.49 8.08
N MET A 232 -19.08 -0.68 8.16
CA MET A 232 -18.43 -1.91 7.74
C MET A 232 -18.62 -3.03 8.76
N ARG A 233 -18.55 -4.28 8.28
CA ARG A 233 -18.57 -5.48 9.12
C ARG A 233 -17.15 -5.83 9.58
N GLY A 234 -16.64 -5.06 10.53
CA GLY A 234 -15.26 -5.17 11.02
C GLY A 234 -14.37 -4.06 10.48
N HIS A 235 -13.13 -4.39 10.14
CA HIS A 235 -12.18 -3.43 9.55
C HIS A 235 -11.30 -4.12 8.50
N PRO A 236 -11.07 -3.47 7.35
CA PRO A 236 -10.25 -4.02 6.28
C PRO A 236 -8.76 -3.96 6.62
N HIS A 237 -7.96 -4.64 5.81
CA HIS A 237 -6.50 -4.67 5.93
C HIS A 237 -5.88 -4.48 4.53
N PRO A 238 -6.01 -3.28 3.95
CA PRO A 238 -5.60 -3.04 2.57
C PRO A 238 -4.12 -3.38 2.33
N ASP A 239 -3.23 -2.87 3.17
CA ASP A 239 -1.79 -3.03 2.97
C ASP A 239 -1.30 -4.42 3.35
N VAL A 240 -1.83 -4.95 4.46
CA VAL A 240 -1.43 -6.26 4.98
C VAL A 240 -1.91 -7.35 4.03
N LEU A 241 -3.08 -7.21 3.41
CA LEU A 241 -3.56 -8.14 2.38
C LEU A 241 -2.73 -8.02 1.09
N THR A 242 -2.37 -6.79 0.68
CA THR A 242 -1.45 -6.57 -0.46
C THR A 242 -0.11 -7.25 -0.20
N THR A 243 0.40 -7.14 1.01
CA THR A 243 1.63 -7.77 1.48
C THR A 243 1.52 -9.29 1.52
N ALA A 244 0.39 -9.84 1.98
CA ALA A 244 0.14 -11.27 1.96
C ALA A 244 0.17 -11.82 0.52
N VAL A 245 -0.47 -11.12 -0.43
CA VAL A 245 -0.42 -11.45 -1.86
C VAL A 245 1.00 -11.33 -2.43
N ALA A 246 1.80 -10.38 -1.95
CA ALA A 246 3.20 -10.28 -2.34
C ALA A 246 4.00 -11.47 -1.83
N ILE A 247 3.89 -11.82 -0.54
CA ILE A 247 4.59 -12.95 0.09
C ILE A 247 4.19 -14.27 -0.58
N ASP A 248 2.89 -14.48 -0.80
CA ASP A 248 2.33 -15.71 -1.33
C ASP A 248 1.24 -15.41 -2.38
N ARG A 249 1.58 -15.59 -3.66
CA ARG A 249 0.68 -15.31 -4.78
C ARG A 249 -0.60 -16.16 -4.75
N SER A 250 -0.62 -17.30 -4.06
CA SER A 250 -1.83 -18.13 -3.95
C SER A 250 -2.90 -17.53 -3.03
N VAL A 251 -2.59 -16.48 -2.26
CA VAL A 251 -3.60 -15.68 -1.57
C VAL A 251 -4.53 -15.01 -2.57
N ALA A 252 -4.06 -14.61 -3.75
CA ALA A 252 -4.92 -14.05 -4.80
C ALA A 252 -5.54 -15.18 -5.63
N THR A 253 -6.86 -15.32 -5.57
CA THR A 253 -7.60 -16.44 -6.20
C THR A 253 -8.18 -16.09 -7.56
N ASP A 254 -8.46 -14.81 -7.81
CA ASP A 254 -8.81 -14.28 -9.13
C ASP A 254 -7.92 -13.08 -9.43
N VAL A 255 -7.06 -13.23 -10.45
CA VAL A 255 -6.16 -12.18 -10.93
C VAL A 255 -6.36 -12.06 -12.43
N ARG A 256 -6.63 -10.86 -12.89
CA ARG A 256 -6.84 -10.58 -14.31
C ARG A 256 -5.88 -9.52 -14.78
N ARG A 257 -5.40 -9.67 -16.02
CA ARG A 257 -4.59 -8.65 -16.67
C ARG A 257 -5.52 -7.66 -17.33
N GLU A 258 -5.55 -6.46 -16.81
CA GLU A 258 -6.41 -5.37 -17.28
C GLU A 258 -5.56 -4.19 -17.74
N ARG A 259 -6.16 -3.27 -18.50
CA ARG A 259 -5.57 -1.95 -18.69
C ARG A 259 -6.17 -0.98 -17.69
N VAL A 260 -5.30 -0.32 -16.94
CA VAL A 260 -5.69 0.54 -15.83
C VAL A 260 -5.08 1.93 -16.00
N ASP A 261 -5.92 2.94 -15.85
CA ASP A 261 -5.51 4.35 -15.76
C ASP A 261 -6.21 5.01 -14.57
N VAL A 262 -5.91 6.28 -14.33
CA VAL A 262 -6.50 7.09 -13.27
C VAL A 262 -6.90 8.47 -13.81
N GLU A 263 -8.03 8.97 -13.34
CA GLU A 263 -8.46 10.34 -13.57
C GLU A 263 -7.63 11.31 -12.70
N ASN A 264 -6.80 12.12 -13.34
CA ASN A 264 -5.94 13.10 -12.68
C ASN A 264 -6.40 14.55 -12.86
N CYS A 265 -7.58 14.81 -13.42
CA CYS A 265 -8.16 16.14 -13.40
C CYS A 265 -8.62 16.51 -11.99
N ASP A 266 -8.52 17.80 -11.65
CA ASP A 266 -9.06 18.33 -10.39
C ASP A 266 -10.58 18.56 -10.52
N CYS A 267 -11.31 17.45 -10.56
CA CYS A 267 -12.76 17.38 -10.77
C CYS A 267 -13.40 16.34 -9.86
N LEU A 268 -14.72 16.13 -9.98
CA LEU A 268 -15.48 15.20 -9.12
C LEU A 268 -14.90 13.78 -9.10
N THR A 269 -14.33 13.34 -10.22
CA THR A 269 -13.79 11.99 -10.41
C THR A 269 -12.28 11.91 -10.19
N ARG A 270 -11.65 12.93 -9.58
CA ARG A 270 -10.22 12.89 -9.20
C ARG A 270 -9.89 11.58 -8.48
N GLY A 271 -8.84 10.89 -8.92
CA GLY A 271 -8.37 9.63 -8.33
C GLY A 271 -9.21 8.40 -8.69
N ALA A 272 -10.27 8.55 -9.49
CA ALA A 272 -11.05 7.40 -9.94
C ALA A 272 -10.20 6.50 -10.83
N THR A 273 -10.21 5.21 -10.52
CA THR A 273 -9.56 4.18 -11.34
C THR A 273 -10.41 3.88 -12.57
N VAL A 274 -9.79 3.88 -13.73
CA VAL A 274 -10.42 3.58 -15.02
C VAL A 274 -9.85 2.24 -15.51
N ILE A 275 -10.68 1.20 -15.48
CA ILE A 275 -10.30 -0.14 -15.95
C ILE A 275 -11.02 -0.44 -17.27
N ASP A 276 -10.25 -0.84 -18.28
CA ASP A 276 -10.81 -1.37 -19.52
C ASP A 276 -10.99 -2.89 -19.44
N TYR A 277 -12.23 -3.33 -19.18
CA TYR A 277 -12.62 -4.75 -19.12
C TYR A 277 -12.80 -5.43 -20.48
N SER A 278 -12.30 -4.83 -21.57
CA SER A 278 -12.44 -5.41 -22.90
C SER A 278 -11.67 -6.73 -23.01
N SER A 279 -12.29 -7.74 -23.62
CA SER A 279 -11.62 -9.03 -23.86
C SER A 279 -10.41 -8.87 -24.79
N PRO A 280 -9.37 -9.72 -24.66
CA PRO A 280 -8.23 -9.69 -25.57
C PRO A 280 -8.65 -9.69 -27.05
N GLY A 281 -8.11 -8.76 -27.83
CA GLY A 281 -8.48 -8.56 -29.25
C GLY A 281 -9.71 -7.70 -29.51
N HIS A 282 -10.45 -7.31 -28.47
CA HIS A 282 -11.51 -6.30 -28.53
C HIS A 282 -10.98 -5.00 -27.94
N VAL A 283 -11.26 -3.88 -28.59
CA VAL A 283 -10.80 -2.58 -28.11
C VAL A 283 -11.98 -1.63 -27.98
N ARG A 284 -12.12 -1.03 -26.80
CA ARG A 284 -12.95 0.16 -26.60
C ARG A 284 -12.10 1.41 -26.81
N GLY A 285 -12.72 2.52 -27.19
CA GLY A 285 -11.99 3.74 -27.57
C GLY A 285 -11.50 3.75 -29.02
N TYR A 286 -12.29 3.15 -29.93
CA TYR A 286 -12.13 3.35 -31.36
C TYR A 286 -12.61 4.76 -31.73
N PHE A 287 -11.67 5.65 -32.01
CA PHE A 287 -11.94 7.03 -32.40
C PHE A 287 -11.30 7.31 -33.76
N MET A 288 -12.08 7.83 -34.70
CA MET A 288 -11.59 8.28 -36.01
C MET A 288 -10.77 7.22 -36.79
N GLY A 289 -11.09 5.93 -36.65
CA GLY A 289 -10.37 4.88 -37.34
C GLY A 289 -9.19 4.27 -36.58
N GLU A 290 -8.85 4.82 -35.41
CA GLU A 290 -7.72 4.37 -34.61
C GLU A 290 -8.16 3.83 -33.26
N VAL A 291 -7.50 2.76 -32.84
CA VAL A 291 -7.56 2.24 -31.49
C VAL A 291 -6.66 3.10 -30.60
N LYS A 292 -7.24 3.83 -29.65
CA LYS A 292 -6.47 4.46 -28.57
C LYS A 292 -6.51 3.57 -27.34
N GLN A 293 -5.42 2.83 -27.11
CA GLN A 293 -5.24 2.11 -25.85
C GLN A 293 -5.03 3.12 -24.71
N ILE A 294 -5.84 3.01 -23.67
CA ILE A 294 -5.77 3.84 -22.46
C ILE A 294 -5.26 2.96 -21.32
N GLY A 295 -4.44 3.53 -20.43
CA GLY A 295 -3.89 2.85 -19.26
C GLY A 295 -2.75 1.87 -19.56
N GLY A 296 -1.98 1.53 -18.53
CA GLY A 296 -0.95 0.50 -18.60
C GLY A 296 -1.47 -0.89 -18.23
N GLU A 297 -0.72 -1.94 -18.56
CA GLU A 297 -1.08 -3.32 -18.20
C GLU A 297 -0.82 -3.59 -16.72
N VAL A 298 -1.84 -4.08 -16.01
CA VAL A 298 -1.79 -4.35 -14.57
C VAL A 298 -2.42 -5.71 -14.28
N GLU A 299 -1.79 -6.51 -13.42
CA GLU A 299 -2.43 -7.68 -12.80
C GLU A 299 -3.32 -7.21 -11.64
N VAL A 300 -4.62 -7.08 -11.87
CA VAL A 300 -5.61 -6.65 -10.88
C VAL A 300 -6.12 -7.86 -10.12
N VAL A 301 -6.04 -7.81 -8.79
CA VAL A 301 -6.64 -8.82 -7.90
C VAL A 301 -8.13 -8.53 -7.73
N TYR A 302 -8.99 -9.52 -7.99
CA TYR A 302 -10.45 -9.42 -7.84
C TYR A 302 -10.97 -10.20 -6.62
N SER A 303 -10.29 -11.28 -6.23
CA SER A 303 -10.64 -12.04 -5.02
C SER A 303 -9.40 -12.66 -4.39
N VAL A 304 -9.52 -12.96 -3.11
CA VAL A 304 -8.47 -13.59 -2.30
C VAL A 304 -9.01 -14.79 -1.52
N ASP A 305 -8.12 -15.65 -1.08
CA ASP A 305 -8.37 -16.67 -0.07
C ASP A 305 -8.29 -16.04 1.32
N TYR A 306 -9.45 -15.74 1.90
CA TYR A 306 -9.57 -15.11 3.21
C TYR A 306 -8.97 -15.97 4.33
N GLU A 307 -9.18 -17.29 4.29
CA GLU A 307 -8.69 -18.18 5.33
C GLU A 307 -7.16 -18.19 5.35
N ARG A 308 -6.55 -18.31 4.16
CA ARG A 308 -5.09 -18.23 4.02
C ARG A 308 -4.53 -16.89 4.49
N PHE A 309 -5.21 -15.78 4.14
CA PHE A 309 -4.83 -14.46 4.65
C PHE A 309 -4.87 -14.40 6.18
N VAL A 310 -5.96 -14.86 6.80
CA VAL A 310 -6.10 -14.89 8.27
C VAL A 310 -5.06 -15.81 8.90
N GLU A 311 -4.74 -16.95 8.30
CA GLU A 311 -3.67 -17.82 8.77
C GLU A 311 -2.32 -17.11 8.80
N MET A 312 -2.01 -16.33 7.75
CA MET A 312 -0.79 -15.55 7.68
C MET A 312 -0.74 -14.47 8.77
N LEU A 313 -1.83 -13.72 8.93
CA LEU A 313 -1.95 -12.73 10.00
C LEU A 313 -1.78 -13.38 11.38
N MET A 314 -2.48 -14.48 11.65
CA MET A 314 -2.36 -15.24 12.91
C MET A 314 -0.93 -15.76 13.12
N GLY A 315 -0.22 -16.13 12.06
CA GLY A 315 1.18 -16.52 12.08
C GLY A 315 2.12 -15.39 12.51
N LEU A 316 1.83 -14.15 12.09
CA LEU A 316 2.49 -12.93 12.56
C LEU A 316 2.17 -12.66 14.03
N LEU A 317 0.89 -12.71 14.40
CA LEU A 317 0.44 -12.42 15.77
C LEU A 317 0.97 -13.41 16.81
N LYS A 318 1.43 -14.60 16.39
CA LYS A 318 2.10 -15.60 17.24
C LYS A 318 3.63 -15.45 17.31
N TRP A 319 4.25 -14.59 16.51
CA TRP A 319 5.71 -14.57 16.32
C TRP A 319 6.48 -14.11 17.56
N ARG A 320 5.97 -13.11 18.27
CA ARG A 320 6.60 -12.51 19.45
C ARG A 320 5.58 -12.20 20.54
#